data_AF-A0A9P4GBD5-F1
#
_entry.id   AF-A0A9P4GBD5-F1
#
_cell.length_a   1.000
_cell.length_b   1.000
_cell.length_c   1.000
_cell.angle_alpha   90.00
_cell.angle_beta   90.00
_cell.angle_gamma   90.00
#
_symmetry.space_group_name_H-M   'P 1'
#
loop_
_entity.id
_entity.type
_entity.pdbx_description
1 polymer ?
#
loop_
_entity_poly.entity_id
_entity_poly.type
_entity_poly.pdbx_seq_one_letter_code
_entity_poly.pdbx_strand_id
1 'polypeptide(L)'
;MRLIIRDDPQAASKYIADYLIERINAFSPTSERPFVLGLPTGSSPVLIYQHLVQRHKAGEISFRNVVTFNMDEYVGIPRDHPESYHSFMYKHFFSHVDVKPDNINILNGNALDLELECHEYEEKIKRAGGIELFLGGIGPDGHIAFNEPGSSLKSRTRVKTLAYDTILANSRFFGNNLDQVPRMALTVGVQTVLDAREVVIIILGAHKALALQRCIEGGVNHMWTLSSLQLHPHPLIVVDEDATLELQVKTVKYFKSIEMVANELGFRQKLPRKRDSLVELGTLPPPEPQTNGIKLTVPQVDLSRSASPVLEPMSARLSDEEARTLRPMNEIEDQPSSRMSARVGN
;
A
#
# COMPACT_ATOMS: atom_id res chain seq x y z
N MET A 1 -11.48 0.92 2.73
CA MET A 1 -10.46 1.05 1.67
C MET A 1 -11.10 1.50 0.37
N ARG A 2 -10.41 2.35 -0.40
CA ARG A 2 -10.77 2.68 -1.78
C ARG A 2 -9.75 2.05 -2.72
N LEU A 3 -10.21 1.40 -3.79
CA LEU A 3 -9.38 0.93 -4.90
C LEU A 3 -9.87 1.62 -6.16
N ILE A 4 -8.98 2.36 -6.81
CA ILE A 4 -9.24 3.13 -8.03
C ILE A 4 -8.47 2.46 -9.16
N ILE A 5 -9.17 2.08 -10.22
CA ILE A 5 -8.60 1.37 -11.36
C ILE A 5 -8.62 2.32 -12.56
N ARG A 6 -7.47 2.45 -13.23
CA ARG A 6 -7.30 3.25 -14.44
C ARG A 6 -6.75 2.41 -15.57
N ASP A 7 -6.99 2.86 -16.78
CA ASP A 7 -6.65 2.08 -17.99
C ASP A 7 -5.13 1.85 -18.11
N ASP A 8 -4.32 2.84 -17.72
CA ASP A 8 -2.88 2.80 -17.90
C ASP A 8 -2.09 3.52 -16.78
N PRO A 9 -0.76 3.33 -16.72
CA PRO A 9 0.11 3.99 -15.75
C PRO A 9 0.01 5.52 -15.72
N GLN A 10 -0.23 6.15 -16.86
CA GLN A 10 -0.30 7.60 -17.00
C GLN A 10 -1.59 8.13 -16.35
N ALA A 11 -2.73 7.51 -16.61
CA ALA A 11 -4.02 7.84 -16.03
C ALA A 11 -4.03 7.59 -14.51
N ALA A 12 -3.46 6.48 -14.04
CA ALA A 12 -3.28 6.21 -12.62
C ALA A 12 -2.41 7.27 -11.93
N SER A 13 -1.28 7.61 -12.53
CA SER A 13 -0.34 8.59 -11.98
C SER A 13 -0.92 10.01 -11.97
N LYS A 14 -1.61 10.41 -13.05
CA LYS A 14 -2.32 11.67 -13.14
C LYS A 14 -3.39 11.79 -12.07
N TYR A 15 -4.17 10.73 -11.85
CA TYR A 15 -5.20 10.71 -10.82
C TYR A 15 -4.62 10.98 -9.42
N ILE A 16 -3.51 10.33 -9.05
CA ILE A 16 -2.85 10.61 -7.77
C ILE A 16 -2.32 12.04 -7.72
N ALA A 17 -1.70 12.55 -8.79
CA ALA A 17 -1.19 13.93 -8.80
C ALA A 17 -2.33 14.94 -8.59
N ASP A 18 -3.46 14.77 -9.28
CA ASP A 18 -4.66 15.60 -9.10
C ASP A 18 -5.19 15.48 -7.67
N TYR A 19 -5.20 14.27 -7.11
CA TYR A 19 -5.61 14.03 -5.73
C TYR A 19 -4.71 14.75 -4.72
N LEU A 20 -3.39 14.65 -4.86
CA LEU A 20 -2.44 15.36 -3.99
C LEU A 20 -2.62 16.87 -4.04
N ILE A 21 -2.82 17.42 -5.24
CA ILE A 21 -3.08 18.86 -5.44
C ILE A 21 -4.39 19.26 -4.74
N GLU A 22 -5.47 18.49 -4.91
CA GLU A 22 -6.74 18.72 -4.22
C GLU A 22 -6.55 18.71 -2.70
N ARG A 23 -5.83 17.72 -2.17
CA ARG A 23 -5.59 17.58 -0.72
C ARG A 23 -4.77 18.73 -0.16
N ILE A 24 -3.68 19.13 -0.84
CA ILE A 24 -2.85 20.25 -0.39
C ILE A 24 -3.63 21.57 -0.47
N ASN A 25 -4.32 21.84 -1.59
CA ASN A 25 -5.09 23.08 -1.75
C ASN A 25 -6.26 23.16 -0.75
N ALA A 26 -7.00 22.06 -0.55
CA ALA A 26 -8.09 22.01 0.43
C ALA A 26 -7.60 22.14 1.89
N PHE A 27 -6.37 21.72 2.18
CA PHE A 27 -5.74 21.93 3.48
C PHE A 27 -5.29 23.38 3.68
N SER A 28 -4.96 24.08 2.59
CA SER A 28 -4.52 25.49 2.58
C SER A 28 -3.35 25.75 3.54
N PRO A 29 -2.17 25.13 3.30
CA PRO A 29 -1.06 25.15 4.26
C PRO A 29 -0.45 26.54 4.45
N THR A 30 -0.13 26.87 5.71
CA THR A 30 0.61 28.08 6.11
C THR A 30 1.95 27.70 6.74
N SER A 31 2.78 28.69 7.08
CA SER A 31 4.04 28.47 7.80
C SER A 31 3.83 27.81 9.18
N GLU A 32 2.74 28.18 9.87
CA GLU A 32 2.39 27.68 11.21
C GLU A 32 1.68 26.33 11.15
N ARG A 33 1.07 26.04 10.00
CA ARG A 33 0.32 24.81 9.74
C ARG A 33 0.71 24.25 8.37
N PRO A 34 1.90 23.65 8.25
CA PRO A 34 2.33 23.05 6.99
C PRO A 34 1.55 21.77 6.68
N PHE A 35 1.47 21.43 5.39
CA PHE A 35 0.99 20.12 4.95
C PHE A 35 2.16 19.13 5.02
N VAL A 36 2.02 18.08 5.82
CA VAL A 36 3.09 17.08 6.01
C VAL A 36 2.87 15.90 5.08
N LEU A 37 3.78 15.68 4.14
CA LEU A 37 3.67 14.73 3.03
C LEU A 37 4.74 13.63 3.12
N GLY A 38 4.32 12.37 3.24
CA GLY A 38 5.19 11.21 3.08
C GLY A 38 5.41 10.90 1.61
N LEU A 39 6.65 10.64 1.18
CA LEU A 39 7.02 10.46 -0.22
C LEU A 39 7.83 9.18 -0.48
N PRO A 40 7.55 8.46 -1.59
CA PRO A 40 8.31 7.28 -1.98
C PRO A 40 9.34 7.57 -3.09
N THR A 41 10.24 6.64 -3.32
CA THR A 41 11.13 6.61 -4.49
C THR A 41 10.75 5.45 -5.44
N GLY A 42 11.63 5.13 -6.39
CA GLY A 42 11.43 4.06 -7.35
C GLY A 42 10.71 4.51 -8.63
N SER A 43 10.44 3.57 -9.53
CA SER A 43 9.89 3.89 -10.86
C SER A 43 8.43 4.31 -10.84
N SER A 44 7.61 3.71 -9.97
CA SER A 44 6.16 3.98 -9.89
C SER A 44 5.79 5.45 -9.66
N PRO A 45 6.42 6.20 -8.73
CA PRO A 45 6.05 7.59 -8.48
C PRO A 45 6.63 8.60 -9.49
N VAL A 46 7.50 8.21 -10.42
CA VAL A 46 8.17 9.17 -11.34
C VAL A 46 7.15 9.98 -12.15
N LEU A 47 6.12 9.32 -12.72
CA LEU A 47 5.07 10.00 -13.48
C LEU A 47 4.24 10.95 -12.61
N ILE A 48 4.01 10.59 -11.35
CA ILE A 48 3.31 11.45 -10.37
C ILE A 48 4.14 12.72 -10.15
N TYR A 49 5.45 12.60 -9.91
CA TYR A 49 6.33 13.77 -9.74
C TYR A 49 6.37 14.65 -10.99
N GLN A 50 6.41 14.07 -12.19
CA GLN A 50 6.35 14.84 -13.44
C GLN A 50 5.07 15.67 -13.54
N HIS A 51 3.92 15.08 -13.21
CA HIS A 51 2.65 15.82 -13.17
C HIS A 51 2.67 16.92 -12.10
N LEU A 52 3.13 16.65 -10.88
CA LEU A 52 3.21 17.67 -9.82
C LEU A 52 4.11 18.85 -10.22
N VAL A 53 5.27 18.57 -10.84
CA VAL A 53 6.18 19.59 -11.37
C VAL A 53 5.52 20.42 -12.47
N GLN A 54 4.82 19.77 -13.41
CA GLN A 54 4.11 20.47 -14.48
C GLN A 54 3.05 21.41 -13.92
N ARG A 55 2.26 20.94 -12.94
CA ARG A 55 1.16 21.69 -12.31
C ARG A 55 1.69 22.83 -11.43
N HIS A 56 2.84 22.64 -10.79
CA HIS A 56 3.54 23.71 -10.09
C HIS A 56 4.02 24.81 -11.05
N LYS A 57 4.66 24.44 -12.17
CA LYS A 57 5.11 25.39 -13.20
C LYS A 57 3.96 26.15 -13.85
N ALA A 58 2.76 25.55 -13.89
CA ALA A 58 1.53 26.20 -14.34
C ALA A 58 0.89 27.14 -13.28
N GLY A 59 1.44 27.20 -12.05
CA GLY A 59 0.95 28.06 -10.98
C GLY A 59 -0.24 27.48 -10.19
N GLU A 60 -0.52 26.18 -10.33
CA GLU A 60 -1.74 25.56 -9.79
C GLU A 60 -1.55 24.95 -8.38
N ILE A 61 -0.30 24.82 -7.94
CA ILE A 61 0.08 24.28 -6.65
C ILE A 61 1.42 24.88 -6.19
N SER A 62 1.58 25.09 -4.88
CA SER A 62 2.84 25.50 -4.25
C SER A 62 3.20 24.52 -3.13
N PHE A 63 4.50 24.25 -3.01
CA PHE A 63 5.11 23.38 -2.00
C PHE A 63 5.85 24.17 -0.91
N ARG A 64 5.75 25.50 -0.92
CA ARG A 64 6.44 26.40 0.04
C ARG A 64 6.14 26.11 1.50
N ASN A 65 4.90 25.68 1.77
CA ASN A 65 4.41 25.32 3.11
C ASN A 65 4.13 23.81 3.21
N VAL A 66 4.79 23.00 2.39
CA VAL A 66 4.79 21.55 2.48
C VAL A 66 6.07 21.11 3.20
N VAL A 67 5.94 20.16 4.13
CA VAL A 67 7.04 19.47 4.80
C VAL A 67 7.05 18.03 4.33
N THR A 68 8.17 17.53 3.82
CA THR A 68 8.25 16.19 3.25
C THR A 68 9.06 15.25 4.12
N PHE A 69 8.63 13.98 4.17
CA PHE A 69 9.36 12.87 4.79
C PHE A 69 9.46 11.72 3.79
N ASN A 70 10.67 11.34 3.40
CA ASN A 70 10.87 10.15 2.57
C ASN A 70 10.77 8.86 3.39
N MET A 71 10.39 7.76 2.74
CA MET A 71 10.23 6.44 3.36
C MET A 71 11.56 5.83 3.81
N ASP A 72 12.64 6.06 3.07
CA ASP A 72 13.86 5.28 3.21
C ASP A 72 15.07 5.99 2.59
N GLU A 73 16.27 5.47 2.92
CA GLU A 73 17.55 5.76 2.26
C GLU A 73 18.49 4.56 2.45
N TYR A 74 19.35 4.29 1.48
CA TYR A 74 20.34 3.22 1.59
C TYR A 74 21.42 3.56 2.63
N VAL A 75 21.86 2.56 3.38
CA VAL A 75 22.97 2.70 4.32
C VAL A 75 24.31 2.61 3.57
N GLY A 76 25.22 3.55 3.84
CA GLY A 76 26.58 3.54 3.30
C GLY A 76 26.73 4.02 1.86
N ILE A 77 25.65 4.44 1.19
CA ILE A 77 25.73 5.04 -0.15
C ILE A 77 26.08 6.53 -0.01
N PRO A 78 27.04 7.09 -0.78
CA PRO A 78 27.27 8.53 -0.77
C PRO A 78 25.99 9.31 -1.08
N ARG A 79 25.74 10.41 -0.37
CA ARG A 79 24.51 11.21 -0.51
C ARG A 79 24.32 11.74 -1.94
N ASP A 80 25.41 12.08 -2.60
CA ASP A 80 25.48 12.58 -3.97
C ASP A 80 25.58 11.47 -5.03
N HIS A 81 25.61 10.20 -4.63
CA HIS A 81 25.58 9.09 -5.56
C HIS A 81 24.30 9.16 -6.42
N PRO A 82 24.36 8.96 -7.75
CA PRO A 82 23.19 9.08 -8.64
C PRO A 82 21.98 8.23 -8.23
N GLU A 83 22.24 7.07 -7.63
CA GLU A 83 21.21 6.12 -7.17
C GLU A 83 20.86 6.24 -5.67
N SER A 84 21.38 7.25 -4.95
CA SER A 84 20.88 7.56 -3.61
C SER A 84 19.45 8.08 -3.69
N TYR A 85 18.64 7.84 -2.66
CA TYR A 85 17.27 8.35 -2.65
C TYR A 85 17.24 9.86 -2.47
N HIS A 86 18.28 10.43 -1.85
CA HIS A 86 18.54 11.85 -1.91
C HIS A 86 18.67 12.37 -3.36
N SER A 87 19.57 11.81 -4.18
CA SER A 87 19.75 12.21 -5.57
C SER A 87 18.49 11.99 -6.41
N PHE A 88 17.80 10.87 -6.20
CA PHE A 88 16.52 10.57 -6.85
C PHE A 88 15.49 11.68 -6.62
N MET A 89 15.27 12.07 -5.36
CA MET A 89 14.25 13.06 -5.02
C MET A 89 14.58 14.45 -5.57
N TYR A 90 15.85 14.85 -5.53
CA TYR A 90 16.27 16.12 -6.13
C TYR A 90 16.14 16.10 -7.66
N LYS A 91 16.53 15.00 -8.31
CA LYS A 91 16.44 14.84 -9.77
C LYS A 91 14.99 14.90 -10.27
N HIS A 92 14.08 14.20 -9.59
CA HIS A 92 12.71 14.02 -10.07
C HIS A 92 11.72 15.05 -9.54
N PHE A 93 11.99 15.67 -8.38
CA PHE A 93 10.98 16.51 -7.72
C PHE A 93 11.53 17.79 -7.10
N PHE A 94 12.38 17.71 -6.06
CA PHE A 94 12.69 18.87 -5.21
C PHE A 94 13.39 20.02 -5.93
N SER A 95 14.17 19.77 -6.98
CA SER A 95 14.84 20.83 -7.75
C SER A 95 13.90 21.59 -8.70
N HIS A 96 12.66 21.13 -8.84
CA HIS A 96 11.71 21.62 -9.85
C HIS A 96 10.46 22.28 -9.23
N VAL A 97 10.40 22.38 -7.91
CA VAL A 97 9.28 22.97 -7.15
C VAL A 97 9.77 23.91 -6.05
N ASP A 98 8.88 24.76 -5.52
CA ASP A 98 9.21 25.77 -4.50
C ASP A 98 9.21 25.26 -3.04
N VAL A 99 9.52 23.97 -2.84
CA VAL A 99 9.70 23.40 -1.49
C VAL A 99 10.95 23.99 -0.84
N LYS A 100 10.87 24.32 0.46
CA LYS A 100 12.03 24.86 1.19
C LYS A 100 12.99 23.72 1.56
N PRO A 101 14.31 23.89 1.43
CA PRO A 101 15.29 22.86 1.83
C PRO A 101 15.11 22.38 3.29
N ASP A 102 14.83 23.29 4.22
CA ASP A 102 14.63 22.95 5.64
C ASP A 102 13.35 22.13 5.90
N ASN A 103 12.44 22.09 4.93
CA ASN A 103 11.22 21.29 4.98
C ASN A 103 11.41 19.88 4.38
N ILE A 104 12.58 19.57 3.81
CA ILE A 104 12.88 18.27 3.20
C ILE A 104 13.54 17.37 4.24
N ASN A 105 12.90 16.25 4.57
CA ASN A 105 13.45 15.25 5.47
C ASN A 105 13.65 13.92 4.71
N ILE A 106 14.89 13.46 4.69
CA ILE A 106 15.30 12.14 4.17
C ILE A 106 16.23 11.54 5.23
N LEU A 107 16.08 10.25 5.50
CA LEU A 107 16.93 9.52 6.44
C LEU A 107 18.41 9.62 6.04
N ASN A 108 19.29 9.84 7.01
CA ASN A 108 20.74 9.86 6.76
C ASN A 108 21.35 8.45 6.87
N GLY A 109 21.41 7.72 5.75
CA GLY A 109 22.03 6.40 5.69
C GLY A 109 23.54 6.35 5.98
N ASN A 110 24.20 7.49 6.17
CA ASN A 110 25.63 7.59 6.55
C ASN A 110 25.82 8.18 7.96
N ALA A 111 24.78 8.23 8.78
CA ALA A 111 24.91 8.65 10.17
C ALA A 111 25.85 7.71 10.95
N LEU A 112 26.59 8.25 11.92
CA LEU A 112 27.48 7.48 12.78
C LEU A 112 26.69 6.49 13.64
N ASP A 113 25.53 6.92 14.14
CA ASP A 113 24.57 6.10 14.87
C ASP A 113 23.27 6.04 14.09
N LEU A 114 23.05 4.90 13.43
CA LEU A 114 21.90 4.66 12.58
C LEU A 114 20.60 4.51 13.38
N GLU A 115 20.67 4.00 14.61
CA GLU A 115 19.48 3.85 15.47
C GLU A 115 19.03 5.21 16.00
N LEU A 116 19.98 6.06 16.40
CA LEU A 116 19.70 7.43 16.79
C LEU A 116 19.06 8.23 15.64
N GLU A 117 19.61 8.13 14.43
CA GLU A 117 19.01 8.77 13.22
C GLU A 117 17.54 8.32 13.03
N CYS A 118 17.25 7.02 13.18
CA CYS A 118 15.89 6.51 13.08
C CYS A 118 14.96 7.10 14.15
N HIS A 119 15.43 7.17 15.40
CA HIS A 119 14.66 7.75 16.50
C HIS A 119 14.41 9.24 16.31
N GLU A 120 15.42 10.00 15.91
CA GLU A 120 15.30 11.43 15.63
C GLU A 120 14.36 11.71 14.45
N TYR A 121 14.34 10.82 13.45
CA TYR A 121 13.42 10.93 12.32
C TYR A 121 11.95 10.79 12.76
N GLU A 122 11.65 9.85 13.66
CA GLU A 122 10.32 9.69 14.25
C GLU A 122 9.92 10.91 15.09
N GLU A 123 10.85 11.45 15.89
CA GLU A 123 10.60 12.67 16.67
C GLU A 123 10.44 13.91 15.76
N LYS A 124 11.09 13.97 14.59
CA LYS A 124 10.83 15.01 13.58
C LYS A 124 9.40 14.91 13.02
N ILE A 125 8.94 13.71 12.68
CA ILE A 125 7.56 13.47 12.21
C ILE A 125 6.55 13.91 13.28
N LYS A 126 6.78 13.53 14.54
CA LYS A 126 5.92 13.90 15.67
C LYS A 126 5.88 15.41 15.90
N ARG A 127 7.04 16.09 15.86
CA ARG A 127 7.13 17.56 15.97
C ARG A 127 6.43 18.29 14.83
N ALA A 128 6.40 17.71 13.63
CA ALA A 128 5.63 18.25 12.50
C ALA A 128 4.11 18.07 12.66
N GLY A 129 3.64 17.33 13.68
CA GLY A 129 2.23 17.06 13.96
C GLY A 129 1.68 15.80 13.27
N GLY A 130 2.57 14.88 12.89
CA GLY A 130 2.23 13.67 12.13
C GLY A 130 2.08 13.92 10.64
N ILE A 131 2.01 12.83 9.86
CA ILE A 131 1.89 12.88 8.40
C ILE A 131 0.42 13.07 8.01
N GLU A 132 0.12 14.07 7.20
CA GLU A 132 -1.24 14.33 6.70
C GLU A 132 -1.61 13.32 5.61
N LEU A 133 -0.69 13.07 4.68
CA LEU A 133 -0.86 12.10 3.61
C LEU A 133 0.48 11.41 3.34
N PHE A 134 0.47 10.09 3.33
CA PHE A 134 1.63 9.28 3.00
C PHE A 134 1.43 8.66 1.62
N LEU A 135 2.21 9.10 0.62
CA LEU A 135 2.28 8.45 -0.68
C LEU A 135 3.28 7.28 -0.60
N GLY A 136 2.86 6.10 -1.03
CA GLY A 136 3.68 4.90 -1.05
C GLY A 136 3.58 4.14 -2.37
N GLY A 137 4.47 3.19 -2.56
CA GLY A 137 4.37 2.14 -3.56
C GLY A 137 4.36 0.77 -2.91
N ILE A 138 4.39 -0.28 -3.73
CA ILE A 138 4.49 -1.67 -3.28
C ILE A 138 5.65 -2.39 -3.96
N GLY A 139 6.36 -3.24 -3.23
CA GLY A 139 7.28 -4.23 -3.80
C GLY A 139 6.54 -5.39 -4.50
N PRO A 140 7.19 -6.17 -5.38
CA PRO A 140 6.59 -7.38 -5.96
C PRO A 140 6.29 -8.48 -4.91
N ASP A 141 6.91 -8.40 -3.74
CA ASP A 141 6.73 -9.22 -2.55
C ASP A 141 5.72 -8.62 -1.53
N GLY A 142 5.08 -7.49 -1.88
CA GLY A 142 4.12 -6.81 -1.01
C GLY A 142 4.70 -5.88 0.04
N HIS A 143 6.01 -5.57 0.01
CA HIS A 143 6.57 -4.63 0.98
C HIS A 143 6.06 -3.21 0.77
N ILE A 144 5.90 -2.48 1.88
CA ILE A 144 5.79 -1.01 1.91
C ILE A 144 7.08 -0.40 2.46
N ALA A 145 7.65 0.61 1.80
CA ALA A 145 9.02 1.05 2.05
C ALA A 145 9.98 -0.16 1.98
N PHE A 146 11.02 -0.25 2.82
CA PHE A 146 11.80 -1.49 2.97
C PHE A 146 11.28 -2.40 4.09
N ASN A 147 9.97 -2.41 4.37
CA ASN A 147 9.39 -3.38 5.29
C ASN A 147 9.20 -4.73 4.60
N GLU A 148 10.33 -5.42 4.39
CA GLU A 148 10.44 -6.74 3.75
C GLU A 148 9.55 -7.78 4.45
N PRO A 149 9.17 -8.88 3.76
CA PRO A 149 8.42 -9.99 4.32
C PRO A 149 8.97 -10.46 5.68
N GLY A 150 8.08 -10.63 6.65
CA GLY A 150 8.40 -10.96 8.04
C GLY A 150 8.60 -9.75 8.96
N SER A 151 8.60 -8.52 8.42
CA SER A 151 8.68 -7.30 9.22
C SER A 151 7.46 -7.13 10.13
N SER A 152 7.69 -6.73 11.39
CA SER A 152 6.59 -6.45 12.33
C SER A 152 5.64 -5.40 11.76
N LEU A 153 4.33 -5.68 11.81
CA LEU A 153 3.30 -4.73 11.40
C LEU A 153 3.16 -3.52 12.35
N LYS A 154 3.75 -3.62 13.56
CA LYS A 154 3.88 -2.51 14.52
C LYS A 154 5.26 -1.85 14.50
N SER A 155 6.07 -2.12 13.48
CA SER A 155 7.44 -1.59 13.41
C SER A 155 7.46 -0.06 13.31
N ARG A 156 8.54 0.52 13.86
CA ARG A 156 8.94 1.92 13.70
C ARG A 156 10.11 2.04 12.73
N THR A 157 10.53 3.27 12.46
CA THR A 157 11.74 3.56 11.68
C THR A 157 12.94 2.82 12.24
N ARG A 158 13.69 2.12 11.39
CA ARG A 158 14.81 1.26 11.79
C ARG A 158 15.76 0.97 10.64
N VAL A 159 16.91 0.39 10.98
CA VAL A 159 17.80 -0.29 10.02
C VAL A 159 17.14 -1.59 9.56
N LYS A 160 17.19 -1.86 8.27
CA LYS A 160 16.68 -3.10 7.69
C LYS A 160 17.65 -3.65 6.64
N THR A 161 17.95 -4.94 6.76
CA THR A 161 18.64 -5.70 5.72
C THR A 161 17.69 -5.96 4.57
N LEU A 162 18.13 -5.66 3.34
CA LEU A 162 17.34 -5.87 2.13
C LEU A 162 17.21 -7.36 1.83
N ALA A 163 16.03 -7.79 1.38
CA ALA A 163 15.80 -9.14 0.90
C ALA A 163 16.51 -9.38 -0.44
N TYR A 164 16.78 -10.65 -0.77
CA TYR A 164 17.41 -11.00 -2.04
C TYR A 164 16.61 -10.51 -3.25
N ASP A 165 15.28 -10.62 -3.21
CA ASP A 165 14.40 -10.15 -4.28
C ASP A 165 14.49 -8.63 -4.48
N THR A 166 14.63 -7.86 -3.40
CA THR A 166 14.85 -6.42 -3.43
C THR A 166 16.21 -6.07 -4.04
N ILE A 167 17.27 -6.79 -3.65
CA ILE A 167 18.61 -6.61 -4.22
C ILE A 167 18.58 -6.91 -5.73
N LEU A 168 17.92 -8.00 -6.13
CA LEU A 168 17.77 -8.38 -7.53
C LEU A 168 16.99 -7.32 -8.32
N ALA A 169 15.86 -6.86 -7.81
CA ALA A 169 15.03 -5.84 -8.45
C ALA A 169 15.76 -4.49 -8.58
N ASN A 170 16.57 -4.12 -7.59
CA ASN A 170 17.28 -2.84 -7.57
C ASN A 170 18.60 -2.89 -8.34
N SER A 171 19.17 -4.07 -8.59
CA SER A 171 20.42 -4.23 -9.35
C SER A 171 20.41 -3.53 -10.71
N ARG A 172 19.24 -3.41 -11.35
CA ARG A 172 19.06 -2.67 -12.61
C ARG A 172 19.51 -1.21 -12.55
N PHE A 173 19.50 -0.60 -11.38
CA PHE A 173 19.97 0.76 -11.13
C PHE A 173 21.49 0.82 -10.90
N PHE A 174 22.09 -0.30 -10.50
CA PHE A 174 23.52 -0.46 -10.21
C PHE A 174 24.24 -1.26 -11.30
N GLY A 175 23.90 -0.98 -12.57
CA GLY A 175 24.54 -1.63 -13.72
C GLY A 175 24.31 -3.15 -13.81
N ASN A 176 23.21 -3.66 -13.24
CA ASN A 176 22.92 -5.08 -13.07
C ASN A 176 23.97 -5.85 -12.23
N ASN A 177 24.71 -5.14 -11.36
CA ASN A 177 25.67 -5.74 -10.45
C ASN A 177 25.10 -5.79 -9.02
N LEU A 178 24.82 -7.01 -8.54
CA LEU A 178 24.28 -7.26 -7.20
C LEU A 178 25.21 -6.77 -6.08
N ASP A 179 26.53 -6.81 -6.29
CA ASP A 179 27.53 -6.43 -5.28
C ASP A 179 27.59 -4.91 -5.06
N GLN A 180 27.07 -4.12 -6.01
CA GLN A 180 27.00 -2.67 -5.89
C GLN A 180 25.72 -2.19 -5.18
N VAL A 181 24.74 -3.08 -4.99
CA VAL A 181 23.51 -2.73 -4.29
C VAL A 181 23.79 -2.69 -2.79
N PRO A 182 23.47 -1.59 -2.08
CA PRO A 182 23.60 -1.53 -0.64
C PRO A 182 22.80 -2.65 0.04
N ARG A 183 23.39 -3.31 1.03
CA ARG A 183 22.76 -4.47 1.70
C ARG A 183 21.77 -4.09 2.81
N MET A 184 21.82 -2.84 3.24
CA MET A 184 20.97 -2.30 4.31
C MET A 184 20.40 -0.96 3.89
N ALA A 185 19.26 -0.62 4.47
CA ALA A 185 18.63 0.67 4.34
C ALA A 185 18.09 1.13 5.71
N LEU A 186 17.99 2.44 5.89
CA LEU A 186 17.10 3.03 6.88
C LEU A 186 15.72 3.11 6.25
N THR A 187 14.68 2.75 7.01
CA THR A 187 13.32 2.76 6.50
C THR A 187 12.33 3.08 7.60
N VAL A 188 11.28 3.84 7.27
CA VAL A 188 10.12 4.02 8.13
C VAL A 188 9.45 2.68 8.40
N GLY A 189 8.88 2.52 9.60
CA GLY A 189 8.18 1.31 9.96
C GLY A 189 6.78 1.22 9.33
N VAL A 190 6.20 0.02 9.36
CA VAL A 190 4.80 -0.18 8.94
C VAL A 190 3.86 0.70 9.76
N GLN A 191 4.05 0.76 11.08
CA GLN A 191 3.21 1.62 11.94
C GLN A 191 3.47 3.11 11.68
N THR A 192 4.70 3.49 11.34
CA THR A 192 5.02 4.87 10.98
C THR A 192 4.20 5.34 9.78
N VAL A 193 3.99 4.47 8.78
CA VAL A 193 3.11 4.78 7.65
C VAL A 193 1.62 4.76 8.06
N LEU A 194 1.20 3.77 8.84
CA LEU A 194 -0.19 3.66 9.30
C LEU A 194 -0.63 4.75 10.28
N ASP A 195 0.31 5.47 10.90
CA ASP A 195 0.04 6.64 11.74
C ASP A 195 -0.27 7.90 10.91
N ALA A 196 -0.08 7.87 9.59
CA ALA A 196 -0.52 8.95 8.72
C ALA A 196 -2.04 9.08 8.76
N ARG A 197 -2.59 10.27 8.51
CA ARG A 197 -4.06 10.43 8.44
C ARG A 197 -4.67 9.81 7.20
N GLU A 198 -3.88 9.76 6.14
CA GLU A 198 -4.24 9.20 4.86
C GLU A 198 -3.04 8.47 4.27
N VAL A 199 -3.28 7.30 3.68
CA VAL A 199 -2.25 6.55 2.97
C VAL A 199 -2.71 6.31 1.54
N VAL A 200 -1.93 6.78 0.58
CA VAL A 200 -2.18 6.65 -0.86
C VAL A 200 -1.11 5.76 -1.46
N ILE A 201 -1.50 4.70 -2.16
CA ILE A 201 -0.57 3.75 -2.77
C ILE A 201 -0.75 3.72 -4.28
N ILE A 202 0.35 3.80 -5.02
CA ILE A 202 0.42 3.56 -6.46
C ILE A 202 0.93 2.14 -6.74
N ILE A 203 0.22 1.38 -7.57
CA ILE A 203 0.62 0.02 -7.96
C ILE A 203 0.43 -0.13 -9.48
N LEU A 204 1.53 -0.36 -10.20
CA LEU A 204 1.54 -0.33 -11.66
C LEU A 204 2.16 -1.60 -12.25
N GLY A 205 1.51 -2.16 -13.26
CA GLY A 205 1.99 -3.25 -14.09
C GLY A 205 1.77 -4.66 -13.53
N ALA A 206 1.74 -5.63 -14.45
CA ALA A 206 1.45 -7.04 -14.18
C ALA A 206 2.36 -7.68 -13.12
N HIS A 207 3.63 -7.27 -13.08
CA HIS A 207 4.62 -7.76 -12.11
C HIS A 207 4.29 -7.42 -10.65
N LYS A 208 3.25 -6.61 -10.38
CA LYS A 208 2.75 -6.30 -9.03
C LYS A 208 1.38 -6.93 -8.74
N ALA A 209 0.78 -7.64 -9.70
CA ALA A 209 -0.59 -8.14 -9.56
C ALA A 209 -0.76 -9.14 -8.41
N LEU A 210 0.21 -10.05 -8.25
CA LEU A 210 0.20 -11.00 -7.13
C LEU A 210 0.26 -10.26 -5.78
N ALA A 211 1.14 -9.27 -5.65
CA ALA A 211 1.26 -8.50 -4.42
C ALA A 211 -0.03 -7.73 -4.11
N LEU A 212 -0.67 -7.13 -5.12
CA LEU A 212 -1.98 -6.48 -4.97
C LEU A 212 -3.02 -7.47 -4.44
N GLN A 213 -3.18 -8.62 -5.11
CA GLN A 213 -4.13 -9.66 -4.72
C GLN A 213 -3.93 -10.09 -3.27
N ARG A 214 -2.69 -10.41 -2.89
CA ARG A 214 -2.36 -10.85 -1.53
C ARG A 214 -2.67 -9.78 -0.48
N CYS A 215 -2.51 -8.50 -0.81
CA CYS A 215 -2.73 -7.40 0.12
C CYS A 215 -4.19 -6.97 0.26
N ILE A 216 -5.05 -7.20 -0.75
CA ILE A 216 -6.45 -6.75 -0.72
C ILE A 216 -7.48 -7.87 -0.61
N GLU A 217 -7.21 -9.05 -1.17
CA GLU A 217 -8.10 -10.22 -1.08
C GLU A 217 -7.63 -11.22 -0.02
N GLY A 218 -6.33 -11.20 0.32
CA GLY A 218 -5.77 -11.94 1.45
C GLY A 218 -6.05 -11.29 2.80
N GLY A 219 -5.77 -12.00 3.89
CA GLY A 219 -5.81 -11.45 5.24
C GLY A 219 -4.56 -10.64 5.58
N VAL A 220 -4.65 -9.83 6.64
CA VAL A 220 -3.51 -9.09 7.21
C VAL A 220 -2.39 -10.07 7.58
N ASN A 221 -1.21 -9.89 6.97
CA ASN A 221 -0.08 -10.81 7.09
C ASN A 221 1.25 -10.05 6.96
N HIS A 222 2.17 -10.29 7.90
CA HIS A 222 3.51 -9.68 7.88
C HIS A 222 4.43 -10.13 6.73
N MET A 223 4.06 -11.18 5.98
CA MET A 223 4.73 -11.57 4.74
C MET A 223 4.35 -10.67 3.56
N TRP A 224 3.23 -9.95 3.65
CA TRP A 224 2.76 -8.99 2.66
C TRP A 224 2.44 -7.69 3.39
N THR A 225 3.46 -6.92 3.78
CA THR A 225 3.30 -5.87 4.81
C THR A 225 2.31 -4.78 4.42
N LEU A 226 2.10 -4.52 3.12
CA LEU A 226 1.05 -3.62 2.65
C LEU A 226 -0.38 -4.09 3.01
N SER A 227 -0.61 -5.39 3.25
CA SER A 227 -1.90 -5.90 3.75
C SER A 227 -2.36 -5.24 5.05
N SER A 228 -1.43 -4.67 5.83
CA SER A 228 -1.74 -3.88 7.02
C SER A 228 -2.60 -2.63 6.74
N LEU A 229 -2.66 -2.14 5.50
CA LEU A 229 -3.57 -1.07 5.10
C LEU A 229 -5.03 -1.42 5.28
N GLN A 230 -5.40 -2.69 5.37
CA GLN A 230 -6.76 -3.10 5.73
C GLN A 230 -7.18 -2.59 7.12
N LEU A 231 -6.21 -2.30 8.00
CA LEU A 231 -6.43 -1.74 9.33
C LEU A 231 -6.47 -0.20 9.35
N HIS A 232 -6.07 0.46 8.27
CA HIS A 232 -6.00 1.91 8.19
C HIS A 232 -7.41 2.51 7.96
N PRO A 233 -7.77 3.65 8.60
CA PRO A 233 -9.09 4.26 8.43
C PRO A 233 -9.30 4.89 7.03
N HIS A 234 -8.24 5.42 6.42
CA HIS A 234 -8.31 6.13 5.13
C HIS A 234 -7.26 5.65 4.11
N PRO A 235 -7.29 4.38 3.66
CA PRO A 235 -6.39 3.89 2.63
C PRO A 235 -7.02 4.07 1.24
N LEU A 236 -6.23 4.63 0.33
CA LEU A 236 -6.51 4.78 -1.10
C LEU A 236 -5.45 4.03 -1.89
N ILE A 237 -5.86 3.06 -2.70
CA ILE A 237 -5.00 2.35 -3.63
C ILE A 237 -5.41 2.75 -5.04
N VAL A 238 -4.45 3.15 -5.87
CA VAL A 238 -4.68 3.48 -7.27
C VAL A 238 -3.80 2.56 -8.12
N VAL A 239 -4.42 1.89 -9.09
CA VAL A 239 -3.79 0.89 -9.93
C VAL A 239 -4.08 1.11 -11.41
N ASP A 240 -3.20 0.59 -12.27
CA ASP A 240 -3.54 0.35 -13.68
C ASP A 240 -4.25 -1.00 -13.85
N GLU A 241 -4.83 -1.26 -15.03
CA GLU A 241 -5.50 -2.53 -15.34
C GLU A 241 -4.57 -3.74 -15.19
N ASP A 242 -3.32 -3.63 -15.64
CA ASP A 242 -2.34 -4.71 -15.58
C ASP A 242 -2.04 -5.16 -14.14
N ALA A 243 -2.04 -4.26 -13.16
CA ALA A 243 -1.88 -4.64 -11.76
C ALA A 243 -3.07 -5.44 -11.20
N THR A 244 -4.20 -5.52 -11.92
CA THR A 244 -5.41 -6.25 -11.45
C THR A 244 -5.50 -7.70 -11.96
N LEU A 245 -4.53 -8.18 -12.74
CA LEU A 245 -4.60 -9.48 -13.42
C LEU A 245 -4.82 -10.69 -12.50
N GLU A 246 -4.37 -10.62 -11.25
CA GLU A 246 -4.54 -11.68 -10.25
C GLU A 246 -5.78 -11.49 -9.37
N LEU A 247 -6.50 -10.37 -9.50
CA LEU A 247 -7.72 -10.11 -8.74
C LEU A 247 -8.90 -10.92 -9.27
N GLN A 248 -9.85 -11.23 -8.38
CA GLN A 248 -11.11 -11.78 -8.82
C GLN A 248 -11.89 -10.75 -9.65
N VAL A 249 -12.52 -11.21 -10.72
CA VAL A 249 -13.41 -10.38 -11.56
C VAL A 249 -14.48 -9.67 -10.72
N LYS A 250 -15.00 -10.32 -9.68
CA LYS A 250 -15.97 -9.72 -8.76
C LYS A 250 -15.38 -8.54 -7.99
N THR A 251 -14.13 -8.64 -7.54
CA THR A 251 -13.42 -7.56 -6.83
C THR A 251 -13.25 -6.34 -7.72
N VAL A 252 -12.77 -6.54 -8.95
CA VAL A 252 -12.61 -5.46 -9.94
C VAL A 252 -13.94 -4.77 -10.23
N LYS A 253 -15.00 -5.56 -10.52
CA LYS A 253 -16.35 -5.02 -10.78
C LYS A 253 -16.92 -4.25 -9.59
N TYR A 254 -16.71 -4.75 -8.37
CA TYR A 254 -17.17 -4.11 -7.15
C TYR A 254 -16.57 -2.70 -6.99
N PHE A 255 -15.25 -2.57 -7.11
CA PHE A 255 -14.60 -1.27 -6.94
C PHE A 255 -14.88 -0.29 -8.09
N LYS A 256 -14.93 -0.76 -9.34
CA LYS A 256 -15.39 0.07 -10.48
C LYS A 256 -16.80 0.59 -10.26
N SER A 257 -17.72 -0.26 -9.77
CA SER A 257 -19.10 0.13 -9.49
C SER A 257 -19.20 1.16 -8.36
N ILE A 258 -18.42 1.01 -7.28
CA ILE A 258 -18.42 1.97 -6.17
C ILE A 258 -17.95 3.34 -6.63
N GLU A 259 -16.88 3.39 -7.40
CA GLU A 259 -16.34 4.65 -7.91
C GLU A 259 -17.34 5.35 -8.83
N MET A 260 -17.96 4.61 -9.75
CA MET A 260 -18.99 5.13 -10.65
C MET A 260 -20.16 5.74 -9.88
N VAL A 261 -20.73 5.01 -8.92
CA VAL A 261 -21.86 5.49 -8.09
C VAL A 261 -21.45 6.69 -7.25
N ALA A 262 -20.24 6.69 -6.68
CA ALA A 262 -19.74 7.83 -5.90
C ALA A 262 -19.63 9.09 -6.79
N ASN A 263 -19.16 8.95 -8.02
CA ASN A 263 -19.07 10.06 -8.98
C ASN A 263 -20.45 10.56 -9.40
N GLU A 264 -21.39 9.66 -9.73
CA GLU A 264 -22.76 10.01 -10.12
C GLU A 264 -23.53 10.76 -9.02
N LEU A 265 -23.34 10.36 -7.76
CA LEU A 265 -23.98 10.98 -6.61
C LEU A 265 -23.20 12.19 -6.06
N GLY A 266 -22.04 12.53 -6.65
CA GLY A 266 -21.16 13.58 -6.14
C GLY A 266 -20.62 13.28 -4.74
N PHE A 267 -20.62 12.02 -4.31
CA PHE A 267 -20.14 11.63 -2.99
C PHE A 267 -18.60 11.63 -2.97
N ARG A 268 -18.03 12.49 -2.14
CA ARG A 268 -16.60 12.48 -1.80
C ARG A 268 -16.43 12.13 -0.33
N GLN A 269 -15.49 11.24 -0.04
CA GLN A 269 -15.12 10.94 1.34
C GLN A 269 -14.60 12.22 2.01
N LYS A 270 -15.34 12.72 3.02
CA LYS A 270 -14.87 13.82 3.87
C LYS A 270 -13.78 13.28 4.78
N LEU A 271 -12.55 13.72 4.57
CA LEU A 271 -11.42 13.36 5.43
C LEU A 271 -11.43 14.20 6.71
N PRO A 272 -10.99 13.64 7.84
CA PRO A 272 -10.99 14.35 9.11
C PRO A 272 -10.16 15.64 9.00
N ARG A 273 -10.79 16.78 9.31
CA ARG A 273 -10.17 18.11 9.21
C ARG A 273 -9.22 18.44 10.37
N LYS A 274 -9.24 17.67 11.45
CA LYS A 274 -8.57 18.01 12.71
C LYS A 274 -7.28 17.21 12.88
N ARG A 275 -6.19 17.94 13.15
CA ARG A 275 -5.13 17.50 14.08
C ARG A 275 -5.86 17.14 15.37
N ASP A 276 -5.59 15.98 15.98
CA ASP A 276 -6.10 15.67 17.30
C ASP A 276 -5.67 16.75 18.28
N SER A 277 -6.55 17.71 18.43
CA SER A 277 -6.59 18.77 19.41
C SER A 277 -8.05 18.74 19.81
N LEU A 278 -8.29 18.17 20.98
CA LEU A 278 -9.52 18.40 21.73
C LEU A 278 -9.93 19.87 21.55
N VAL A 279 -11.23 20.12 21.34
CA VAL A 279 -11.95 21.41 21.30
C VAL A 279 -12.62 21.70 19.94
N GLU A 280 -13.96 21.78 20.02
CA GLU A 280 -14.97 22.41 19.15
C GLU A 280 -15.56 21.61 17.97
N LEU A 281 -16.70 20.96 18.25
CA LEU A 281 -17.74 20.68 17.26
C LEU A 281 -18.28 22.01 16.72
N GLY A 282 -18.07 22.27 15.43
CA GLY A 282 -18.76 23.32 14.68
C GLY A 282 -19.39 22.69 13.44
N THR A 283 -20.71 22.55 13.46
CA THR A 283 -21.55 22.01 12.40
C THR A 283 -21.54 22.95 11.18
N LEU A 284 -21.09 22.45 10.03
CA LEU A 284 -21.39 23.08 8.74
C LEU A 284 -22.73 22.53 8.22
N PRO A 285 -23.55 23.36 7.54
CA PRO A 285 -24.86 22.93 7.05
C PRO A 285 -24.71 21.84 5.99
N PRO A 286 -25.70 20.91 5.89
CA PRO A 286 -25.68 19.86 4.88
C PRO A 286 -25.77 20.48 3.47
N PRO A 287 -25.15 19.86 2.46
CA PRO A 287 -25.34 20.27 1.07
C PRO A 287 -26.80 20.06 0.66
N GLU A 288 -27.32 20.97 -0.17
CA GLU A 288 -28.67 20.86 -0.73
C GLU A 288 -28.78 19.61 -1.63
N PRO A 289 -29.81 18.76 -1.43
CA PRO A 289 -30.02 17.60 -2.26
C PRO A 289 -30.47 18.02 -3.67
N GLN A 290 -29.68 17.67 -4.69
CA GLN A 290 -30.18 17.64 -6.07
C GLN A 290 -31.08 16.41 -6.23
N THR A 291 -32.36 16.63 -6.50
CA THR A 291 -33.34 15.57 -6.75
C THR A 291 -33.13 14.96 -8.13
N ASN A 292 -32.18 14.03 -8.25
CA ASN A 292 -32.17 13.11 -9.38
C ASN A 292 -33.15 11.98 -9.05
N GLY A 293 -34.28 11.96 -9.76
CA GLY A 293 -35.45 11.09 -9.55
C GLY A 293 -35.25 9.60 -9.76
N ILE A 294 -34.12 9.04 -9.31
CA ILE A 294 -33.83 7.61 -9.35
C ILE A 294 -34.42 6.98 -8.09
N LYS A 295 -35.60 6.35 -8.23
CA LYS A 295 -36.10 5.40 -7.22
C LYS A 295 -35.27 4.12 -7.31
N LEU A 296 -34.32 3.95 -6.41
CA LEU A 296 -33.68 2.67 -6.15
C LEU A 296 -34.71 1.74 -5.49
N THR A 297 -35.36 0.89 -6.27
CA THR A 297 -36.11 -0.24 -5.74
C THR A 297 -35.10 -1.31 -5.30
N VAL A 298 -34.97 -1.47 -3.98
CA VAL A 298 -34.30 -2.64 -3.38
C VAL A 298 -35.06 -3.88 -3.85
N PRO A 299 -34.41 -4.89 -4.45
CA PRO A 299 -35.06 -6.16 -4.70
C PRO A 299 -35.55 -6.71 -3.36
N GLN A 300 -36.86 -6.94 -3.21
CA GLN A 300 -37.36 -7.72 -2.09
C GLN A 300 -36.83 -9.14 -2.26
N VAL A 301 -35.79 -9.47 -1.51
CA VAL A 301 -35.34 -10.85 -1.36
C VAL A 301 -36.40 -11.54 -0.51
N ASP A 302 -37.11 -12.49 -1.11
CA ASP A 302 -38.02 -13.37 -0.37
C ASP A 302 -37.19 -14.20 0.60
N LEU A 303 -37.31 -13.90 1.89
CA LEU A 303 -36.61 -14.57 2.99
C LEU A 303 -37.34 -15.83 3.45
N SER A 304 -38.31 -16.35 2.68
CA SER A 304 -38.84 -17.70 2.90
C SER A 304 -37.78 -18.75 2.55
N ARG A 305 -36.74 -18.87 3.37
CA ARG A 305 -35.89 -20.06 3.41
C ARG A 305 -36.79 -21.23 3.78
N SER A 306 -36.95 -22.20 2.86
CA SER A 306 -37.29 -23.55 3.27
C SER A 306 -36.24 -24.01 4.28
N ALA A 307 -36.68 -24.56 5.41
CA ALA A 307 -35.77 -25.08 6.43
C ALA A 307 -34.70 -25.96 5.77
N SER A 308 -33.43 -25.69 6.05
CA SER A 308 -32.34 -26.55 5.60
C SER A 308 -32.62 -27.98 6.09
N PRO A 309 -32.46 -29.02 5.26
CA PRO A 309 -32.70 -30.38 5.70
C PRO A 309 -31.77 -30.71 6.86
N VAL A 310 -32.31 -31.39 7.87
CA VAL A 310 -31.54 -31.89 9.02
C VAL A 310 -30.44 -32.79 8.48
N LEU A 311 -29.18 -32.47 8.80
CA LEU A 311 -28.04 -33.30 8.43
C LEU A 311 -28.04 -34.54 9.32
N GLU A 312 -28.46 -35.68 8.77
CA GLU A 312 -28.29 -36.96 9.45
C GLU A 312 -26.83 -37.44 9.39
N PRO A 313 -26.30 -38.01 10.50
CA PRO A 313 -24.96 -38.56 10.51
C PRO A 313 -24.83 -39.73 9.52
N MET A 314 -23.68 -39.84 8.85
CA MET A 314 -23.39 -40.88 7.84
C MET A 314 -23.60 -42.33 8.35
N SER A 315 -23.63 -42.55 9.66
CA SER A 315 -23.92 -43.85 10.28
C SER A 315 -25.36 -44.31 10.10
N ALA A 316 -26.30 -43.42 9.75
CA ALA A 316 -27.71 -43.78 9.53
C ALA A 316 -28.01 -44.27 8.10
N ARG A 317 -27.01 -44.29 7.21
CA ARG A 317 -27.17 -44.64 5.78
C ARG A 317 -26.66 -46.02 5.38
N LEU A 318 -26.19 -46.82 6.33
CA LEU A 318 -25.76 -48.20 6.08
C LEU A 318 -26.87 -49.15 6.55
N SER A 319 -27.25 -50.07 5.69
CA SER A 319 -28.10 -51.20 6.10
C SER A 319 -27.27 -52.16 6.97
N ASP A 320 -27.92 -52.86 7.91
CA ASP A 320 -27.27 -53.83 8.81
C ASP A 320 -26.49 -54.94 8.07
N GLU A 321 -26.75 -55.16 6.78
CA GLU A 321 -25.99 -56.07 5.92
C GLU A 321 -24.63 -55.50 5.48
N GLU A 322 -24.51 -54.20 5.21
CA GLU A 322 -23.26 -53.58 4.72
C GLU A 322 -22.24 -53.37 5.84
N ALA A 323 -22.70 -53.19 7.09
CA ALA A 323 -21.85 -53.07 8.26
C ALA A 323 -21.11 -54.37 8.62
N ARG A 324 -21.62 -55.54 8.20
CA ARG A 324 -21.01 -56.85 8.48
C ARG A 324 -19.84 -57.22 7.57
N THR A 325 -19.66 -56.50 6.45
CA THR A 325 -18.57 -56.77 5.49
C THR A 325 -17.29 -55.97 5.73
N LEU A 326 -17.29 -55.02 6.67
CA LEU A 326 -16.10 -54.20 6.97
C LEU A 326 -15.24 -54.90 8.03
N ARG A 327 -14.05 -55.37 7.62
CA ARG A 327 -13.04 -55.90 8.55
C ARG A 327 -12.50 -54.77 9.45
N PRO A 328 -12.26 -55.02 10.74
CA PRO A 328 -11.70 -54.03 11.65
C PRO A 328 -10.28 -53.66 11.24
N MET A 329 -9.98 -52.36 11.31
CA MET A 329 -8.75 -51.71 10.82
C MET A 329 -7.54 -51.91 11.76
N ASN A 330 -7.39 -53.11 12.34
CA ASN A 330 -6.27 -53.47 13.24
C ASN A 330 -5.41 -54.63 12.69
N GLU A 331 -5.64 -55.09 11.46
CA GLU A 331 -4.86 -56.16 10.81
C GLU A 331 -4.31 -55.74 9.44
N ILE A 332 -3.55 -54.65 9.40
CA ILE A 332 -2.67 -54.36 8.25
C ILE A 332 -1.25 -54.28 8.80
N GLU A 333 -0.49 -55.37 8.59
CA GLU A 333 0.95 -55.43 8.88
C GLU A 333 1.72 -54.48 7.96
N ASP A 334 2.64 -53.70 8.53
CA ASP A 334 3.57 -52.82 7.83
C ASP A 334 4.50 -53.64 6.90
N GLN A 335 4.41 -53.41 5.58
CA GLN A 335 5.43 -53.87 4.64
C GLN A 335 6.58 -52.85 4.54
N PRO A 336 7.86 -53.28 4.61
CA PRO A 336 8.99 -52.36 4.57
C PRO A 336 9.25 -51.83 3.14
N SER A 337 9.53 -50.53 3.06
CA SER A 337 9.84 -49.79 1.83
C SER A 337 11.08 -50.35 1.11
N SER A 338 10.91 -50.88 -0.11
CA SER A 338 12.04 -51.19 -0.99
C SER A 338 12.54 -49.92 -1.70
N ARG A 339 13.79 -49.53 -1.43
CA ARG A 339 14.54 -48.53 -2.18
C ARG A 339 14.70 -48.97 -3.64
N MET A 340 14.28 -48.15 -4.60
CA MET A 340 14.69 -48.31 -6.01
C MET A 340 15.81 -47.33 -6.33
N SER A 341 17.03 -47.85 -6.30
CA SER A 341 18.21 -47.28 -6.95
C SER A 341 18.35 -47.85 -8.37
N ALA A 342 18.66 -46.95 -9.31
CA ALA A 342 19.38 -47.17 -10.57
C ALA A 342 18.76 -48.10 -11.64
N ARG A 343 18.57 -47.54 -12.85
CA ARG A 343 19.03 -48.16 -14.10
C ARG A 343 19.26 -47.11 -15.18
N VAL A 344 20.54 -46.94 -15.49
CA VAL A 344 21.11 -46.39 -16.72
C VAL A 344 21.23 -47.55 -17.71
N GLY A 345 20.97 -47.29 -19.00
CA GLY A 345 21.56 -48.01 -20.15
C GLY A 345 20.72 -49.13 -20.78
N ASN A 346 20.17 -48.87 -21.96
CA ASN A 346 20.77 -49.27 -23.25
C ASN A 346 20.29 -48.34 -24.37
#